data_AF-A0A2G1X6M7-F1
#
_entry.id   AF-A0A2G1X6M7-F1
#
_cell.length_a   1.000
_cell.length_b   1.000
_cell.length_c   1.000
_cell.angle_alpha   90.00
_cell.angle_beta   90.00
_cell.angle_gamma   90.00
#
_symmetry.space_group_name_H-M   'P 1'
#
loop_
_entity.id
_entity.type
_entity.pdbx_description
1 polymer ?
#
loop_
_entity_poly.entity_id
_entity_poly.type
_entity_poly.pdbx_seq_one_letter_code
_entity_poly.pdbx_strand_id
1 'polypeptide(L)'
;MASRCTFRLDPQAAGVAADVAAEIDEEWRCPHDAHPEADRCVFHLSSDARDGLGVDADAVAERLRTVAGERGKDAKCLLGASLDDLSIRHEIVEAA
;
A
#
# COMPACT_ATOMS: atom_id res chain seq x y z
N MET A 1 11.41 -12.07 -11.42
CA MET A 1 11.29 -10.61 -11.28
C MET A 1 9.89 -10.34 -10.79
N ALA A 2 9.75 -9.68 -9.64
CA ALA A 2 8.44 -9.19 -9.22
C ALA A 2 8.06 -8.00 -10.12
N SER A 3 6.84 -8.00 -10.65
CA SER A 3 6.27 -6.83 -11.34
C SER A 3 5.91 -5.77 -10.32
N ARG A 4 5.92 -4.49 -10.71
CA ARG A 4 5.52 -3.38 -9.83
C ARG A 4 4.00 -3.26 -9.78
N CYS A 5 3.44 -2.87 -8.64
CA CYS A 5 2.01 -2.56 -8.51
C CYS A 5 1.58 -1.52 -9.54
N THR A 6 0.50 -1.80 -10.26
CA THR A 6 -0.05 -0.93 -11.30
C THR A 6 -0.96 0.18 -10.76
N PHE A 7 -1.16 0.28 -9.44
CA PHE A 7 -1.99 1.31 -8.84
C PHE A 7 -1.41 2.71 -9.04
N ARG A 8 -2.30 3.61 -9.45
CA ARG A 8 -2.04 5.02 -9.63
C ARG A 8 -3.12 5.82 -8.95
N LEU A 9 -2.71 6.92 -8.32
CA LEU A 9 -3.62 7.88 -7.73
C LEU A 9 -3.50 9.19 -8.51
N ASP A 10 -4.62 9.59 -9.10
CA ASP A 10 -4.82 10.96 -9.58
C ASP A 10 -5.60 11.72 -8.50
N PRO A 11 -4.97 12.68 -7.78
CA PRO A 11 -5.60 13.41 -6.69
C PRO A 11 -6.82 14.22 -7.14
N GLN A 12 -6.82 14.74 -8.37
CA GLN A 12 -7.95 15.51 -8.90
C GLN A 12 -9.13 14.60 -9.23
N ALA A 13 -8.87 13.40 -9.77
CA ALA A 13 -9.92 12.44 -10.09
C ALA A 13 -10.49 11.74 -8.83
N ALA A 14 -9.67 11.55 -7.80
CA ALA A 14 -10.04 10.81 -6.58
C ALA A 14 -10.82 11.64 -5.55
N GLY A 15 -11.09 12.93 -5.81
CA GLY A 15 -11.85 13.79 -4.90
C GLY A 15 -11.16 14.02 -3.56
N VAL A 16 -9.83 13.93 -3.54
CA VAL A 16 -9.02 14.10 -2.34
C VAL A 16 -9.09 15.57 -1.91
N ALA A 17 -9.09 15.84 -0.60
CA ALA A 17 -9.10 17.20 -0.07
C ALA A 17 -7.92 18.01 -0.65
N ALA A 18 -8.17 19.29 -0.96
CA ALA A 18 -7.25 20.12 -1.75
C ALA A 18 -5.88 20.32 -1.09
N ASP A 19 -5.82 20.28 0.24
CA ASP A 19 -4.61 20.31 1.05
C ASP A 19 -3.75 19.05 0.90
N VAL A 20 -4.39 17.87 0.83
CA VAL A 20 -3.70 16.59 0.58
C VAL A 20 -3.30 16.45 -0.89
N ALA A 21 -4.14 16.93 -1.80
CA ALA A 21 -3.84 16.95 -3.23
C ALA A 21 -2.63 17.84 -3.55
N ALA A 22 -2.42 18.93 -2.81
CA ALA A 22 -1.26 19.82 -2.99
C ALA A 22 0.08 19.18 -2.61
N GLU A 23 0.09 18.11 -1.80
CA GLU A 23 1.31 17.34 -1.52
C GLU A 23 1.62 16.27 -2.59
N ILE A 24 0.69 16.06 -3.52
CA ILE A 24 0.78 15.10 -4.62
C ILE A 24 0.77 15.92 -5.94
N ASP A 25 1.91 16.55 -6.25
CA ASP A 25 2.08 17.43 -7.42
C ASP A 25 1.75 16.76 -8.77
N GLU A 26 1.87 15.43 -8.86
CA GLU A 26 1.71 14.63 -10.10
C GLU A 26 1.00 13.27 -9.86
N GLU A 27 0.62 12.55 -10.93
CA GLU A 27 0.08 11.17 -10.86
C GLU A 27 0.99 10.28 -10.00
N TRP A 28 0.54 9.94 -8.79
CA TRP A 28 1.32 9.10 -7.89
C TRP A 28 1.23 7.64 -8.32
N ARG A 29 2.36 6.93 -8.28
CA ARG A 29 2.45 5.51 -8.63
C ARG A 29 2.93 4.70 -7.43
N CYS A 30 2.23 3.60 -7.16
CA CYS A 30 2.56 2.72 -6.06
C CYS A 30 4.00 2.20 -6.22
N PRO A 31 4.87 2.39 -5.20
CA PRO A 31 6.27 1.98 -5.31
C PRO A 31 6.46 0.47 -5.09
N HIS A 32 5.47 -0.20 -4.50
CA HIS A 32 5.53 -1.58 -4.01
C HIS A 32 5.43 -2.62 -5.12
N ASP A 33 6.08 -3.76 -4.90
CA ASP A 33 5.94 -4.93 -5.75
C ASP A 33 4.51 -5.48 -5.74
N ALA A 34 4.05 -5.92 -6.90
CA ALA A 34 2.78 -6.60 -7.08
C ALA A 34 2.83 -8.00 -6.46
N HIS A 35 1.66 -8.51 -6.08
CA HIS A 35 1.52 -9.91 -5.69
C HIS A 35 1.93 -10.81 -6.87
N PRO A 36 2.58 -11.98 -6.65
CA PRO A 36 3.03 -12.84 -7.75
C PRO A 36 1.95 -13.26 -8.75
N GLU A 37 0.70 -13.26 -8.29
CA GLU A 37 -0.48 -13.69 -9.05
C GLU A 37 -1.42 -12.53 -9.42
N ALA A 38 -1.01 -11.28 -9.23
CA ALA A 38 -1.83 -10.11 -9.57
C ALA A 38 -0.98 -8.91 -10.05
N ASP A 39 -1.64 -7.92 -10.64
CA ASP A 39 -0.99 -6.67 -11.05
C ASP A 39 -0.95 -5.61 -9.92
N ARG A 40 -1.37 -5.98 -8.71
CA ARG A 40 -1.50 -5.09 -7.55
C ARG A 40 -0.77 -5.67 -6.36
N CYS A 41 -0.20 -4.80 -5.52
CA CYS A 41 0.37 -5.22 -4.23
C CYS A 41 -0.76 -5.57 -3.25
N VAL A 42 -0.42 -6.24 -2.16
CA VAL A 42 -1.39 -6.66 -1.15
C VAL A 42 -2.23 -5.51 -0.60
N PHE A 43 -1.70 -4.28 -0.55
CA PHE A 43 -2.43 -3.09 -0.06
C PHE A 43 -3.46 -2.53 -1.05
N HIS A 44 -3.31 -2.83 -2.35
CA HIS A 44 -4.19 -2.35 -3.42
C HIS A 44 -5.07 -3.47 -4.02
N LEU A 45 -5.02 -4.67 -3.46
CA LEU A 45 -6.03 -5.70 -3.67
C LEU A 45 -7.29 -5.36 -2.86
N SER A 46 -8.47 -5.64 -3.40
CA SER A 46 -9.70 -5.68 -2.60
C SER A 46 -9.66 -6.86 -1.63
N SER A 47 -10.48 -6.81 -0.58
CA SER A 47 -10.59 -7.90 0.40
C SER A 47 -10.93 -9.24 -0.28
N ASP A 48 -11.91 -9.27 -1.19
CA ASP A 48 -12.25 -10.48 -1.96
C ASP A 48 -11.07 -11.02 -2.78
N ALA A 49 -10.25 -10.13 -3.37
CA ALA A 49 -9.10 -10.53 -4.16
C ALA A 49 -7.96 -11.06 -3.28
N ARG A 50 -7.80 -10.51 -2.07
CA ARG A 50 -6.88 -11.05 -1.06
C ARG A 50 -7.30 -12.45 -0.63
N ASP A 51 -8.57 -12.62 -0.29
CA ASP A 51 -9.13 -13.91 0.11
C ASP A 51 -8.94 -14.96 -0.99
N GLY A 52 -9.23 -14.60 -2.24
CA GLY A 52 -9.04 -15.47 -3.40
C GLY A 52 -7.58 -15.86 -3.67
N LEU A 53 -6.61 -15.09 -3.16
CA LEU A 53 -5.18 -15.33 -3.28
C LEU A 53 -4.56 -15.89 -1.99
N GLY A 54 -5.38 -16.17 -0.96
CA GLY A 54 -4.90 -16.65 0.33
C GLY A 54 -4.07 -15.62 1.12
N VAL A 55 -4.26 -14.33 0.85
CA VAL A 55 -3.63 -13.23 1.59
C VAL A 55 -4.55 -12.87 2.76
N ASP A 56 -4.19 -13.32 3.95
CA ASP A 56 -4.94 -13.00 5.17
C ASP A 56 -4.50 -11.67 5.82
N ALA A 57 -5.20 -11.26 6.89
CA ALA A 57 -4.91 -10.03 7.60
C ALA A 57 -3.51 -10.01 8.24
N ASP A 58 -3.01 -11.17 8.67
CA ASP A 58 -1.67 -11.29 9.25
C ASP A 58 -0.59 -11.05 8.17
N ALA A 59 -0.78 -11.58 6.97
CA ALA A 59 0.10 -11.34 5.83
C ALA A 59 0.12 -9.85 5.42
N VAL A 60 -1.04 -9.18 5.44
CA VAL A 60 -1.10 -7.72 5.19
C VAL A 60 -0.37 -6.95 6.29
N ALA A 61 -0.55 -7.33 7.57
CA ALA A 61 0.14 -6.72 8.69
C ALA A 61 1.67 -6.94 8.64
N GLU A 62 2.14 -8.13 8.28
CA GLU A 62 3.56 -8.42 8.05
C GLU A 62 4.16 -7.57 6.93
N ARG A 63 3.44 -7.42 5.82
CA ARG A 63 3.90 -6.55 4.74
C ARG A 63 3.92 -5.09 5.19
N LEU A 64 2.93 -4.63 5.95
CA LEU A 64 2.89 -3.27 6.49
C LEU A 64 4.10 -3.00 7.38
N ARG A 65 4.48 -3.95 8.25
CA ARG A 65 5.66 -3.85 9.10
C ARG A 65 6.95 -3.76 8.30
N THR A 66 7.05 -4.54 7.23
CA THR A 66 8.19 -4.49 6.31
C THR A 66 8.31 -3.09 5.70
N VAL A 67 7.22 -2.56 5.14
CA VAL A 67 7.19 -1.20 4.56
C VAL A 67 7.49 -0.12 5.61
N ALA A 68 6.96 -0.27 6.82
CA ALA A 68 7.24 0.64 7.93
C ALA A 68 8.71 0.63 8.37
N GLY A 69 9.47 -0.43 8.06
CA GLY A 69 10.92 -0.50 8.28
C GLY A 69 11.77 0.10 7.14
N GLU A 70 11.21 0.28 5.94
CA GLU A 70 11.96 0.73 4.76
C GLU A 70 12.50 2.17 4.91
N ARG A 71 13.60 2.50 4.24
CA ARG A 71 14.21 3.84 4.34
C ARG A 71 13.50 4.84 3.40
N GLY A 72 13.21 6.03 3.93
CA GLY A 72 12.70 7.16 3.15
C GLY A 72 11.18 7.20 3.03
N LYS A 73 10.63 8.42 2.86
CA LYS A 73 9.18 8.65 2.83
C LYS A 73 8.48 7.98 1.65
N ASP A 74 9.14 7.92 0.50
CA ASP A 74 8.53 7.44 -0.75
C ASP A 74 8.28 5.93 -0.68
N ALA A 75 9.20 5.17 -0.09
CA ALA A 75 9.06 3.72 0.10
C ALA A 75 7.89 3.38 1.05
N LYS A 76 7.69 4.22 2.09
CA LYS A 76 6.60 4.06 3.07
C LYS A 76 5.23 4.49 2.56
N CYS A 77 5.15 5.06 1.36
CA CYS A 77 3.94 5.69 0.86
C CYS A 77 2.91 4.63 0.42
N LEU A 78 1.70 4.70 0.99
CA LEU A 78 0.61 3.74 0.81
C LEU A 78 -0.70 4.45 0.40
N LEU A 79 -0.62 5.36 -0.57
CA LEU A 79 -1.79 6.15 -0.97
C LEU A 79 -2.85 5.28 -1.65
N GLY A 80 -4.11 5.48 -1.27
CA GLY A 80 -5.24 4.72 -1.80
C GLY A 80 -5.25 3.23 -1.42
N ALA A 81 -4.42 2.83 -0.45
CA ALA A 81 -4.46 1.48 0.11
C ALA A 81 -5.79 1.23 0.84
N SER A 82 -6.32 0.02 0.69
CA SER A 82 -7.39 -0.48 1.57
C SER A 82 -6.71 -1.29 2.68
N LEU A 83 -6.83 -0.84 3.92
CA LEU A 83 -6.39 -1.59 5.10
C LEU A 83 -7.67 -1.86 5.88
N ASP A 84 -8.16 -3.10 5.82
CA ASP A 84 -9.32 -3.53 6.61
C ASP A 84 -8.89 -3.68 8.09
N ASP A 85 -9.57 -4.53 8.86
CA ASP A 85 -9.20 -4.80 10.25
C ASP A 85 -7.79 -5.41 10.34
N LEU A 86 -6.81 -4.55 10.67
CA LEU A 86 -5.44 -4.95 10.97
C LEU A 86 -5.28 -5.16 12.47
N SER A 87 -4.92 -6.38 12.87
CA SER A 87 -4.55 -6.68 14.25
C SER A 87 -3.11 -6.23 14.53
N ILE A 88 -2.94 -4.95 14.86
CA ILE A 88 -1.65 -4.40 15.27
C ILE A 88 -1.56 -4.45 16.79
N ARG A 89 -0.63 -5.25 17.34
CA ARG A 89 -0.32 -5.23 18.78
C ARG A 89 0.65 -4.07 19.09
N HIS A 90 1.06 -3.90 20.34
CA HIS A 90 2.11 -2.94 20.68
C HIS A 90 3.41 -3.33 19.96
N GLU A 91 3.73 -2.59 18.89
CA GLU A 91 4.87 -2.83 18.02
C GLU A 91 5.62 -1.52 17.79
N ILE A 92 6.95 -1.58 17.93
CA ILE A 92 7.86 -0.47 17.64
C ILE A 92 8.71 -0.92 16.47
N VAL A 93 8.55 -0.26 15.32
CA VAL A 93 9.34 -0.53 14.12
C VAL A 93 10.39 0.55 14.00
N GLU A 94 11.67 0.18 14.12
CA GLU A 94 12.78 1.08 13.84
C GLU A 94 12.94 1.20 12.31
N ALA A 95 12.86 2.41 11.79
CA ALA A 95 13.09 2.67 10.37
C ALA A 95 14.60 2.69 10.07
N ALA A 96 14.99 2.08 8.95
CA ALA A 96 16.38 2.00 8.49
C ALA A 96 16.96 3.32 7.99
#